data_AF-A0AAE0PDK7-F1
#
_entry.id   AF-A0AAE0PDK7-F1
#
_cell.length_a   1.000
_cell.length_b   1.000
_cell.length_c   1.000
_cell.angle_alpha   90.00
_cell.angle_beta   90.00
_cell.angle_gamma   90.00
#
_symmetry.space_group_name_H-M   'P 1'
#
loop_
_entity.id
_entity.type
_entity.pdbx_description
1 polymer ?
#
loop_
_entity_poly.entity_id
_entity_poly.type
_entity_poly.pdbx_seq_one_letter_code
_entity_poly.pdbx_strand_id
1 'polypeptide(L)'
;MMFSIIITAFLSLTWGALAAPSHHRRSGIALPPGYSHILFQDDFSLLPSGSQPSPSKWIIATGTSYPNGPANWGTNEVQTYTKSLSNINITSQGTLLITPLRVSSSSSSGSIPSLEDHWTSARIETTTDHFSCPPGGKLLISASLRFGSAPSPSQMGIWPSFWALGSEFRRSGRYDSWPAAGEIDIAESINGSPAVWQSLHCGTAPGGPCNEFEG
;
A
#
# COMPACT_ATOMS: atom_id res chain seq x y z
N MET A 1 8.21 -77.42 31.54
CA MET A 1 8.65 -76.45 30.52
C MET A 1 7.95 -75.13 30.83
N MET A 2 8.66 -74.21 31.48
CA MET A 2 8.12 -72.93 31.97
C MET A 2 8.29 -71.86 30.89
N PHE A 3 7.18 -71.28 30.44
CA PHE A 3 7.17 -70.11 29.58
C PHE A 3 7.33 -68.85 30.43
N SER A 4 8.35 -68.05 30.11
CA SER A 4 8.59 -66.72 30.69
C SER A 4 8.01 -65.67 29.76
N ILE A 5 7.09 -64.84 30.25
CA ILE A 5 6.49 -63.72 29.53
C ILE A 5 7.24 -62.45 29.95
N ILE A 6 7.95 -61.82 29.02
CA ILE A 6 8.57 -60.51 29.20
C ILE A 6 7.55 -59.46 28.74
N ILE A 7 7.06 -58.64 29.66
CA ILE A 7 6.23 -57.46 29.37
C ILE A 7 7.17 -56.28 29.16
N THR A 8 7.28 -55.80 27.93
CA THR A 8 7.98 -54.56 27.56
C THR A 8 7.05 -53.37 27.79
N ALA A 9 7.37 -52.53 28.77
CA ALA A 9 6.68 -51.25 28.98
C ALA A 9 7.22 -50.20 27.99
N PHE A 10 6.36 -49.68 27.11
CA PHE A 10 6.66 -48.51 26.29
C PHE A 10 6.54 -47.25 27.15
N LEU A 11 7.66 -46.59 27.46
CA LEU A 11 7.64 -45.20 27.91
C LEU A 11 7.30 -44.30 26.71
N SER A 12 6.13 -43.68 26.73
CA SER A 12 5.83 -42.55 25.85
C SER A 12 6.52 -41.30 26.42
N LEU A 13 7.61 -40.87 25.79
CA LEU A 13 8.12 -39.52 26.00
C LEU A 13 7.15 -38.55 25.32
N THR A 14 6.29 -37.91 26.11
CA THR A 14 5.59 -36.70 25.66
C THR A 14 6.62 -35.57 25.59
N TRP A 15 7.06 -35.23 24.38
CA TRP A 15 7.68 -33.93 24.15
C TRP A 15 6.63 -32.86 24.43
N GLY A 16 6.72 -32.26 25.62
CA GLY A 16 6.06 -30.99 25.88
C GLY A 16 6.63 -29.98 24.89
N ALA A 17 5.86 -29.66 23.85
CA ALA A 17 6.13 -28.51 23.01
C ALA A 17 6.09 -27.30 23.94
N LEU A 18 7.27 -26.75 24.27
CA LEU A 18 7.38 -25.40 24.78
C LEU A 18 6.80 -24.52 23.69
N ALA A 19 5.54 -24.12 23.86
CA ALA A 19 4.98 -23.02 23.10
C ALA A 19 5.89 -21.83 23.39
N ALA A 20 6.70 -21.45 22.39
CA ALA A 20 7.42 -20.18 22.43
C ALA A 20 6.38 -19.11 22.78
N PRO A 21 6.69 -18.17 23.70
CA PRO A 21 5.75 -17.11 24.02
C PRO A 21 5.39 -16.45 22.70
N SER A 22 4.12 -16.56 22.31
CA SER A 22 3.57 -15.73 21.25
C SER A 22 3.71 -14.31 21.76
N HIS A 23 4.78 -13.64 21.33
CA HIS A 23 4.80 -12.20 21.32
C HIS A 23 3.69 -11.78 20.37
N HIS A 24 2.45 -11.74 20.88
CA HIS A 24 1.48 -10.80 20.39
C HIS A 24 2.12 -9.43 20.59
N ARG A 25 2.90 -8.99 19.59
CA ARG A 25 3.26 -7.58 19.45
C ARG A 25 1.93 -6.86 19.31
N ARG A 26 1.36 -6.46 20.44
CA ARG A 26 0.35 -5.43 20.46
C ARG A 26 1.12 -4.13 20.25
N SER A 27 1.44 -3.86 18.99
CA SER A 27 2.04 -2.61 18.56
C SER A 27 0.95 -1.54 18.69
N GLY A 28 1.03 -0.74 19.74
CA GLY A 28 0.41 0.57 19.74
C GLY A 28 1.44 1.53 19.14
N ILE A 29 1.09 2.21 18.05
CA ILE A 29 1.91 3.32 17.56
C ILE A 29 1.96 4.37 18.68
N ALA A 30 3.16 4.74 19.11
CA ALA A 30 3.33 5.81 20.08
C ALA A 30 2.94 7.14 19.42
N LEU A 31 1.99 7.86 20.02
CA LEU A 31 1.63 9.20 19.56
C LEU A 31 2.83 10.15 19.74
N PRO A 32 3.17 10.97 18.73
CA PRO A 32 4.20 11.99 18.89
C PRO A 32 3.82 13.00 19.97
N PRO A 33 4.80 13.68 20.61
CA PRO A 33 4.52 14.72 21.60
C PRO A 33 3.54 15.77 21.07
N GLY A 34 2.50 16.08 21.85
CA GLY A 34 1.46 17.03 21.48
C GLY A 34 0.26 16.45 20.71
N TYR A 35 0.26 15.15 20.41
CA TYR A 35 -0.89 14.45 19.82
C TYR A 35 -1.56 13.54 20.86
N SER A 36 -2.90 13.55 20.90
CA SER A 36 -3.70 12.81 21.90
C SER A 36 -4.70 11.82 21.32
N HIS A 37 -4.91 11.81 20.00
CA HIS A 37 -5.89 10.95 19.34
C HIS A 37 -5.31 10.30 18.08
N ILE A 38 -5.59 9.02 17.90
CA ILE A 38 -5.35 8.29 16.64
C ILE A 38 -6.68 8.28 15.89
N LEU A 39 -6.76 8.96 14.74
CA LEU A 39 -7.95 8.93 13.88
C LEU A 39 -7.99 7.67 13.00
N PHE A 40 -6.83 7.19 12.58
CA PHE A 40 -6.66 5.97 11.81
C PHE A 40 -5.27 5.40 12.04
N GLN A 41 -5.19 4.07 12.02
CA GLN A 41 -3.91 3.35 12.02
C GLN A 41 -4.06 2.02 11.30
N ASP A 42 -3.03 1.64 10.57
CA ASP A 42 -2.82 0.26 10.16
C ASP A 42 -1.33 -0.02 10.12
N ASP A 43 -0.88 -0.92 11.00
CA ASP A 43 0.51 -1.37 11.02
C ASP A 43 0.71 -2.71 10.30
N PHE A 44 -0.38 -3.28 9.77
CA PHE A 44 -0.45 -4.54 9.01
C PHE A 44 0.05 -5.79 9.74
N SER A 45 0.51 -5.66 10.99
CA SER A 45 1.26 -6.69 11.71
C SER A 45 0.42 -7.88 12.17
N LEU A 46 -0.90 -7.69 12.24
CA LEU A 46 -1.87 -8.71 12.68
C LEU A 46 -2.55 -9.44 11.51
N LEU A 47 -2.21 -9.08 10.27
CA LEU A 47 -2.80 -9.70 9.09
C LEU A 47 -1.99 -10.95 8.65
N PRO A 48 -2.64 -12.01 8.14
CA PRO A 48 -1.93 -13.20 7.67
C PRO A 48 -0.98 -12.89 6.51
N SER A 49 0.20 -13.52 6.51
CA SER A 49 1.12 -13.45 5.36
C SER A 49 0.41 -13.91 4.08
N GLY A 50 0.60 -13.17 2.99
CA GLY A 50 -0.05 -13.41 1.71
C GLY A 50 -1.51 -12.97 1.63
N SER A 51 -2.09 -12.38 2.69
CA SER A 51 -3.43 -11.79 2.61
C SER A 51 -3.40 -10.42 1.94
N GLN A 52 -4.57 -9.93 1.52
CA GLN A 52 -4.78 -8.52 1.19
C GLN A 52 -4.83 -7.65 2.47
N PRO A 53 -4.68 -6.31 2.36
CA PRO A 53 -5.03 -5.40 3.46
C PRO A 53 -6.51 -5.53 3.84
N SER A 54 -6.86 -5.15 5.07
CA SER A 54 -8.22 -5.31 5.57
C SER A 54 -9.22 -4.47 4.77
N PRO A 55 -10.29 -5.05 4.20
CA PRO A 55 -11.31 -4.29 3.48
C PRO A 55 -12.14 -3.39 4.40
N SER A 56 -12.04 -3.55 5.72
CA SER A 56 -12.63 -2.61 6.69
C SER A 56 -11.90 -1.26 6.74
N LYS A 57 -10.64 -1.24 6.32
CA LYS A 57 -9.76 -0.05 6.36
C LYS A 57 -9.37 0.46 4.97
N TRP A 58 -9.29 -0.43 3.99
CA TRP A 58 -8.75 -0.12 2.67
C TRP A 58 -9.70 -0.53 1.54
N ILE A 59 -9.89 0.37 0.59
CA ILE A 59 -10.48 0.13 -0.72
C ILE A 59 -9.33 -0.11 -1.69
N ILE A 60 -9.43 -1.15 -2.51
CA ILE A 60 -8.47 -1.40 -3.60
C ILE A 60 -9.09 -0.85 -4.89
N ALA A 61 -8.50 0.23 -5.40
CA ALA A 61 -8.87 0.80 -6.68
C ALA A 61 -8.30 -0.08 -7.81
N THR A 62 -9.08 -0.33 -8.86
CA THR A 62 -8.71 -1.25 -9.94
C THR A 62 -8.97 -0.64 -11.31
N GLY A 63 -8.26 -1.12 -12.33
CA GLY A 63 -8.37 -0.63 -13.70
C GLY A 63 -7.38 0.49 -14.00
N THR A 64 -7.69 1.26 -15.04
CA THR A 64 -6.89 2.40 -15.52
C THR A 64 -7.55 3.76 -15.21
N SER A 65 -8.67 3.76 -14.50
CA SER A 65 -9.36 4.97 -14.04
C SER A 65 -10.36 4.65 -12.91
N TYR A 66 -10.80 5.67 -12.18
CA TYR A 66 -12.08 5.57 -11.47
C TYR A 66 -13.25 5.40 -12.47
N PRO A 67 -14.41 4.87 -12.04
CA PRO A 67 -15.63 4.91 -12.84
C PRO A 67 -15.98 6.35 -13.20
N ASN A 68 -16.03 6.67 -14.49
CA ASN A 68 -16.22 8.04 -15.02
C ASN A 68 -15.12 9.05 -14.63
N GLY A 69 -13.98 8.57 -14.15
CA GLY A 69 -12.79 9.41 -13.92
C GLY A 69 -11.96 9.60 -15.18
N PRO A 70 -10.91 10.43 -15.10
CA PRO A 70 -9.97 10.60 -16.21
C PRO A 70 -9.31 9.28 -16.57
N ALA A 71 -9.12 9.06 -17.87
CA ALA A 71 -8.39 7.89 -18.37
C ALA A 71 -6.94 7.91 -17.89
N ASN A 72 -6.33 6.74 -17.75
CA ASN A 72 -4.95 6.56 -17.28
C ASN A 72 -4.68 7.38 -16.01
N TRP A 73 -5.65 7.34 -15.08
CA TRP A 73 -5.66 8.06 -13.80
C TRP A 73 -5.37 9.57 -13.88
N GLY A 74 -5.50 10.19 -15.05
CA GLY A 74 -5.19 11.61 -15.27
C GLY A 74 -3.71 11.94 -15.49
N THR A 75 -2.81 10.96 -15.40
CA THR A 75 -1.35 11.16 -15.40
C THR A 75 -0.65 10.46 -16.58
N ASN A 76 -1.42 9.84 -17.50
CA ASN A 76 -0.90 8.98 -18.58
C ASN A 76 -0.12 7.76 -18.08
N GLU A 77 -0.35 7.35 -16.83
CA GLU A 77 0.24 6.13 -16.30
C GLU A 77 -0.26 4.88 -17.02
N VAL A 78 0.61 3.86 -17.15
CA VAL A 78 0.42 2.74 -18.10
C VAL A 78 -0.02 1.44 -17.43
N GLN A 79 -0.05 1.40 -16.10
CA GLN A 79 -0.45 0.22 -15.35
C GLN A 79 -1.98 0.05 -15.32
N THR A 80 -2.40 -1.20 -15.27
CA THR A 80 -3.73 -1.57 -14.75
C THR A 80 -3.59 -1.90 -13.27
N TYR A 81 -4.25 -1.14 -12.39
CA TYR A 81 -4.29 -1.51 -10.97
C TYR A 81 -5.15 -2.75 -10.76
N THR A 82 -4.69 -3.68 -9.93
CA THR A 82 -5.39 -4.93 -9.66
C THR A 82 -5.45 -5.22 -8.16
N LYS A 83 -6.33 -6.15 -7.80
CA LYS A 83 -6.40 -6.75 -6.47
C LYS A 83 -5.65 -8.09 -6.38
N SER A 84 -4.82 -8.43 -7.37
CA SER A 84 -4.06 -9.68 -7.35
C SER A 84 -3.07 -9.69 -6.19
N LEU A 85 -2.91 -10.83 -5.53
CA LEU A 85 -1.90 -11.01 -4.47
C LEU A 85 -0.48 -10.80 -4.99
N SER A 86 -0.26 -10.92 -6.31
CA SER A 86 1.03 -10.60 -6.93
C SER A 86 1.32 -9.09 -6.91
N ASN A 87 0.29 -8.23 -6.92
CA ASN A 87 0.47 -6.77 -6.86
C ASN A 87 0.31 -6.21 -5.44
N ILE A 88 -0.51 -6.83 -4.59
CA ILE A 88 -0.76 -6.35 -3.24
C ILE A 88 -0.95 -7.48 -2.23
N ASN A 89 -0.09 -7.54 -1.23
CA ASN A 89 -0.21 -8.51 -0.14
C ASN A 89 0.48 -8.04 1.15
N ILE A 90 0.21 -8.74 2.25
CA ILE A 90 0.95 -8.61 3.51
C ILE A 90 2.13 -9.59 3.53
N THR A 91 3.33 -9.09 3.81
CA THR A 91 4.53 -9.93 3.91
C THR A 91 4.52 -10.79 5.17
N SER A 92 5.40 -11.78 5.24
CA SER A 92 5.64 -12.56 6.46
C SER A 92 6.12 -11.71 7.65
N GLN A 93 6.62 -10.51 7.40
CA GLN A 93 7.07 -9.54 8.40
C GLN A 93 5.94 -8.60 8.85
N GLY A 94 4.72 -8.77 8.33
CA GLY A 94 3.57 -7.95 8.71
C GLY A 94 3.62 -6.55 8.10
N THR A 95 4.14 -6.40 6.87
CA THR A 95 4.15 -5.13 6.14
C THR A 95 3.29 -5.24 4.89
N LEU A 96 2.61 -4.15 4.52
CA LEU A 96 2.00 -4.06 3.19
C LEU A 96 3.09 -4.02 2.11
N LEU A 97 2.96 -4.85 1.09
CA LEU A 97 3.80 -4.87 -0.11
C LEU A 97 2.95 -4.55 -1.32
N ILE A 98 3.35 -3.51 -2.06
CA ILE A 98 2.81 -3.17 -3.38
C ILE A 98 3.91 -3.43 -4.41
N THR A 99 3.62 -4.27 -5.40
CA THR A 99 4.59 -4.71 -6.40
C THR A 99 4.09 -4.36 -7.81
N PRO A 100 4.73 -3.41 -8.52
CA PRO A 100 4.52 -3.26 -9.94
C PRO A 100 5.12 -4.47 -10.67
N LEU A 101 4.35 -5.06 -11.59
CA LEU A 101 4.74 -6.24 -12.35
C LEU A 101 4.50 -6.01 -13.83
N ARG A 102 5.52 -6.29 -14.63
CA ARG A 102 5.39 -6.42 -16.08
C ARG A 102 4.80 -7.79 -16.38
N VAL A 103 3.63 -7.83 -17.00
CA VAL A 103 2.98 -9.06 -17.44
C VAL A 103 3.29 -9.23 -18.92
N SER A 104 4.06 -10.27 -19.24
CA SER A 104 4.32 -10.67 -20.62
C SER A 104 3.04 -11.24 -21.23
N SER A 105 2.65 -10.73 -22.40
CA SER A 105 1.59 -11.35 -23.22
C SER A 105 2.09 -12.63 -23.90
N SER A 106 3.41 -12.79 -24.01
CA SER A 106 4.10 -13.99 -24.50
C SER A 106 4.36 -14.97 -23.34
N SER A 107 3.96 -16.23 -23.51
CA SER A 107 4.22 -17.32 -22.57
C SER A 107 5.65 -17.87 -22.62
N SER A 108 6.53 -17.30 -23.45
CA SER A 108 7.89 -17.80 -23.65
C SER A 108 8.91 -17.04 -22.80
N SER A 109 9.46 -17.74 -21.80
CA SER A 109 10.58 -17.27 -20.96
C SER A 109 11.76 -16.82 -21.83
N GLY A 110 12.19 -15.56 -21.68
CA GLY A 110 13.35 -14.99 -22.39
C GLY A 110 13.04 -14.20 -23.67
N SER A 111 11.76 -13.93 -23.95
CA SER A 111 11.38 -13.08 -25.08
C SER A 111 11.70 -11.59 -24.82
N ILE A 112 12.10 -10.89 -25.89
CA ILE A 112 12.30 -9.44 -25.89
C ILE A 112 10.98 -8.76 -25.49
N PRO A 113 11.00 -7.71 -24.65
CA PRO A 113 9.90 -6.78 -24.42
C PRO A 113 8.95 -6.64 -25.61
N SER A 114 7.74 -7.18 -25.51
CA SER A 114 6.75 -7.07 -26.58
C SER A 114 5.95 -5.76 -26.45
N LEU A 115 5.39 -5.27 -27.56
CA LEU A 115 4.45 -4.14 -27.54
C LEU A 115 3.11 -4.47 -26.87
N GLU A 116 2.85 -5.75 -26.63
CA GLU A 116 1.64 -6.26 -25.97
C GLU A 116 1.84 -6.50 -24.46
N ASP A 117 3.07 -6.38 -23.97
CA ASP A 117 3.34 -6.44 -22.54
C ASP A 117 2.66 -5.25 -21.85
N HIS A 118 2.05 -5.50 -20.70
CA HIS A 118 1.40 -4.47 -19.92
C HIS A 118 1.90 -4.49 -18.47
N TRP A 119 1.73 -3.36 -17.80
CA TRP A 119 2.07 -3.24 -16.38
C TRP A 119 0.84 -3.46 -15.52
N THR A 120 1.04 -4.11 -14.38
CA THR A 120 0.06 -4.21 -13.31
C THR A 120 0.67 -3.66 -12.03
N SER A 121 -0.15 -3.09 -11.16
CA SER A 121 0.27 -2.61 -9.83
C SER A 121 -0.93 -2.63 -8.87
N ALA A 122 -0.82 -1.97 -7.73
CA ALA A 122 -1.96 -1.73 -6.85
C ALA A 122 -2.04 -0.28 -6.38
N ARG A 123 -3.28 0.19 -6.17
CA ARG A 123 -3.64 1.47 -5.57
C ARG A 123 -4.66 1.20 -4.47
N ILE A 124 -4.42 1.73 -3.28
CA ILE A 124 -5.35 1.61 -2.16
C ILE A 124 -5.64 2.95 -1.51
N GLU A 125 -6.85 3.06 -0.99
CA GLU A 125 -7.39 4.25 -0.35
C GLU A 125 -8.08 3.88 0.95
N THR A 126 -8.10 4.78 1.93
CA THR A 126 -8.80 4.50 3.18
C THR A 126 -10.31 4.41 2.96
N THR A 127 -10.97 3.47 3.63
CA THR A 127 -12.45 3.37 3.63
C THR A 127 -13.08 4.61 4.25
N THR A 128 -12.52 5.10 5.36
CA THR A 128 -12.91 6.38 5.97
C THR A 128 -12.44 7.57 5.13
N ASP A 129 -13.22 8.65 5.17
CA ASP A 129 -12.93 9.93 4.52
C ASP A 129 -13.03 11.13 5.49
N HIS A 130 -13.15 10.85 6.79
CA HIS A 130 -13.38 11.86 7.82
C HIS A 130 -12.10 12.25 8.56
N PHE A 131 -11.01 12.46 7.83
CA PHE A 131 -9.78 13.04 8.38
C PHE A 131 -9.89 14.56 8.33
N SER A 132 -10.09 15.18 9.48
CA SER A 132 -10.16 16.64 9.57
C SER A 132 -9.43 17.15 10.80
N CYS A 133 -8.95 18.38 10.69
CA CYS A 133 -8.35 19.10 11.78
C CYS A 133 -9.32 20.21 12.21
N PRO A 134 -9.76 20.26 13.48
CA PRO A 134 -10.59 21.37 13.95
C PRO A 134 -9.80 22.69 13.89
N PRO A 135 -10.47 23.85 13.78
CA PRO A 135 -9.80 25.14 13.88
C PRO A 135 -8.88 25.23 15.11
N GLY A 136 -7.62 25.60 14.90
CA GLY A 136 -6.59 25.66 15.96
C GLY A 136 -5.97 24.31 16.34
N GLY A 137 -6.40 23.20 15.74
CA GLY A 137 -5.80 21.88 15.91
C GLY A 137 -4.57 21.65 15.04
N LYS A 138 -4.00 20.44 15.16
CA LYS A 138 -3.01 19.88 14.22
C LYS A 138 -3.42 18.47 13.82
N LEU A 139 -3.15 18.10 12.57
CA LEU A 139 -3.29 16.74 12.07
C LEU A 139 -1.93 16.26 11.56
N LEU A 140 -1.57 15.02 11.88
CA LEU A 140 -0.38 14.36 11.36
C LEU A 140 -0.81 13.13 10.57
N ILE A 141 -0.34 13.06 9.34
CA ILE A 141 -0.43 11.89 8.48
C ILE A 141 0.99 11.38 8.29
N SER A 142 1.24 10.12 8.64
CA SER A 142 2.60 9.56 8.62
C SER A 142 2.57 8.09 8.23
N ALA A 143 3.58 7.66 7.47
CA ALA A 143 3.83 6.27 7.14
C ALA A 143 5.34 5.96 7.24
N SER A 144 5.67 4.73 7.62
CA SER A 144 7.04 4.20 7.54
C SER A 144 7.16 3.40 6.25
N LEU A 145 7.79 3.98 5.24
CA LEU A 145 7.84 3.43 3.88
C LEU A 145 9.26 3.03 3.48
N ARG A 146 9.36 2.03 2.62
CA ARG A 146 10.59 1.67 1.90
C ARG A 146 10.27 1.53 0.43
N PHE A 147 10.88 2.39 -0.40
CA PHE A 147 10.80 2.26 -1.86
C PHE A 147 11.73 1.16 -2.38
N GLY A 148 11.53 0.78 -3.64
CA GLY A 148 12.30 -0.26 -4.30
C GLY A 148 13.80 0.02 -4.25
N SER A 149 14.59 -1.02 -3.94
CA SER A 149 16.06 -0.91 -3.83
C SER A 149 16.80 -1.35 -5.10
N ALA A 150 16.11 -1.49 -6.23
CA ALA A 150 16.75 -1.78 -7.50
C ALA A 150 17.59 -0.56 -7.95
N PRO A 151 18.63 -0.74 -8.79
CA PRO A 151 19.35 0.41 -9.35
C PRO A 151 18.41 1.31 -10.16
N SER A 152 18.62 2.63 -10.13
CA SER A 152 17.79 3.62 -10.85
C SER A 152 17.53 3.27 -12.33
N PRO A 153 18.50 2.76 -13.13
CA PRO A 153 18.22 2.34 -14.50
C PRO A 153 17.16 1.24 -14.65
N SER A 154 16.99 0.40 -13.63
CA SER A 154 15.96 -0.64 -13.59
C SER A 154 14.62 -0.15 -13.04
N GLN A 155 14.54 1.12 -12.65
CA GLN A 155 13.36 1.75 -12.07
C GLN A 155 12.80 2.87 -12.96
N MET A 156 13.27 3.02 -14.21
CA MET A 156 12.72 4.02 -15.14
C MET A 156 11.21 3.82 -15.33
N GLY A 157 10.42 4.86 -15.04
CA GLY A 157 8.96 4.85 -15.05
C GLY A 157 8.30 4.39 -13.74
N ILE A 158 9.08 3.97 -12.72
CA ILE A 158 8.55 3.61 -11.40
C ILE A 158 8.30 4.88 -10.60
N TRP A 159 7.04 5.06 -10.16
CA TRP A 159 6.56 6.23 -9.43
C TRP A 159 5.72 5.81 -8.20
N PRO A 160 6.34 5.44 -7.07
CA PRO A 160 5.62 5.25 -5.81
C PRO A 160 5.17 6.59 -5.22
N SER A 161 3.96 6.61 -4.65
CA SER A 161 3.40 7.78 -3.96
C SER A 161 2.71 7.40 -2.64
N PHE A 162 2.75 8.34 -1.70
CA PHE A 162 1.94 8.35 -0.47
C PHE A 162 1.39 9.76 -0.29
N TRP A 163 0.07 9.89 -0.36
CA TRP A 163 -0.61 11.15 -0.58
C TRP A 163 -1.97 11.16 0.11
N ALA A 164 -2.60 12.32 0.18
CA ALA A 164 -3.93 12.52 0.73
C ALA A 164 -4.76 13.43 -0.18
N LEU A 165 -6.04 13.09 -0.36
CA LEU A 165 -6.96 13.82 -1.24
C LEU A 165 -8.20 14.26 -0.49
N GLY A 166 -8.73 15.44 -0.85
CA GLY A 166 -9.98 15.94 -0.29
C GLY A 166 -11.13 14.95 -0.46
N SER A 167 -11.86 14.70 0.63
CA SER A 167 -12.94 13.71 0.67
C SER A 167 -14.03 13.93 -0.38
N GLU A 168 -14.26 15.18 -0.77
CA GLU A 168 -15.27 15.55 -1.76
C GLU A 168 -14.99 14.96 -3.15
N PHE A 169 -13.72 14.70 -3.48
CA PHE A 169 -13.34 14.05 -4.74
C PHE A 169 -14.03 12.68 -4.88
N ARG A 170 -14.02 11.89 -3.80
CA ARG A 170 -14.69 10.59 -3.75
C ARG A 170 -16.19 10.69 -3.44
N ARG A 171 -16.60 11.49 -2.44
CA ARG A 171 -18.01 11.57 -2.00
C ARG A 171 -18.95 12.05 -3.10
N SER A 172 -18.52 13.03 -3.89
CA SER A 172 -19.37 13.57 -4.95
C SER A 172 -19.38 12.71 -6.22
N GLY A 173 -18.44 11.75 -6.34
CA GLY A 173 -18.19 11.02 -7.57
C GLY A 173 -17.69 11.90 -8.72
N ARG A 174 -17.35 13.17 -8.44
CA ARG A 174 -16.80 14.14 -9.39
C ARG A 174 -15.29 14.01 -9.42
N TYR A 175 -14.83 13.01 -10.14
CA TYR A 175 -13.42 12.75 -10.37
C TYR A 175 -12.73 13.80 -11.27
N ASP A 176 -13.44 14.86 -11.64
CA ASP A 176 -12.99 16.07 -12.33
C ASP A 176 -12.84 17.28 -11.38
N SER A 177 -13.05 17.10 -10.07
CA SER A 177 -12.96 18.19 -9.08
C SER A 177 -11.53 18.54 -8.64
N TRP A 178 -10.52 17.83 -9.16
CA TRP A 178 -9.11 18.17 -8.97
C TRP A 178 -8.74 19.41 -9.82
N PRO A 179 -7.89 20.35 -9.33
CA PRO A 179 -7.19 20.36 -8.05
C PRO A 179 -8.00 21.05 -6.93
N ALA A 180 -9.21 21.54 -7.21
CA ALA A 180 -10.04 22.26 -6.25
C ALA A 180 -10.40 21.44 -5.00
N ALA A 181 -10.45 20.12 -5.12
CA ALA A 181 -10.64 19.20 -3.99
C ALA A 181 -9.47 19.24 -2.97
N GLY A 182 -8.29 19.69 -3.39
CA GLY A 182 -7.06 19.70 -2.59
C GLY A 182 -6.37 18.34 -2.52
N GLU A 183 -5.06 18.32 -2.77
CA GLU A 183 -4.19 17.14 -2.67
C GLU A 183 -2.91 17.49 -1.93
N ILE A 184 -2.46 16.59 -1.06
CA ILE A 184 -1.18 16.70 -0.35
C ILE A 184 -0.36 15.45 -0.66
N ASP A 185 0.71 15.63 -1.42
CA ASP A 185 1.68 14.58 -1.70
C ASP A 185 2.73 14.55 -0.61
N ILE A 186 2.62 13.56 0.28
CA ILE A 186 3.45 13.45 1.48
C ILE A 186 4.81 12.85 1.11
N ALA A 187 4.82 11.91 0.17
CA ALA A 187 6.04 11.35 -0.38
C ALA A 187 5.83 10.78 -1.78
N GLU A 188 6.50 11.36 -2.76
CA GLU A 188 6.63 10.80 -4.11
C GLU A 188 8.10 10.55 -4.46
N SER A 189 8.38 9.53 -5.25
CA SER A 189 9.70 9.33 -5.84
C SER A 189 9.54 8.84 -7.27
N ILE A 190 10.48 9.18 -8.14
CA ILE A 190 10.47 8.79 -9.55
C ILE A 190 11.80 8.15 -9.92
N ASN A 191 11.77 7.15 -10.80
CA ASN A 191 12.95 6.57 -11.44
C ASN A 191 14.00 6.00 -10.47
N GLY A 192 13.58 5.56 -9.28
CA GLY A 192 14.49 5.09 -8.23
C GLY A 192 15.39 6.19 -7.66
N SER A 193 14.98 7.45 -7.76
CA SER A 193 15.66 8.58 -7.16
C SER A 193 15.78 8.42 -5.64
N PRO A 194 16.92 8.77 -5.01
CA PRO A 194 17.04 8.82 -3.57
C PRO A 194 16.31 10.02 -2.94
N ALA A 195 15.77 10.93 -3.76
CA ALA A 195 14.98 12.07 -3.31
C ALA A 195 13.50 11.71 -3.18
N VAL A 196 12.82 12.49 -2.35
CA VAL A 196 11.36 12.49 -2.19
C VAL A 196 10.85 13.88 -2.57
N TRP A 197 9.78 13.93 -3.35
CA TRP A 197 9.03 15.14 -3.67
C TRP A 197 7.81 15.23 -2.79
N GLN A 198 7.46 16.46 -2.43
CA GLN A 198 6.31 16.79 -1.61
C GLN A 198 5.64 18.01 -2.22
N SER A 199 4.35 17.88 -2.51
CA SER A 199 3.61 18.85 -3.29
C SER A 199 2.26 19.13 -2.65
N LEU A 200 1.72 20.30 -2.94
CA LEU A 200 0.36 20.69 -2.57
C LEU A 200 -0.37 21.12 -3.84
N HIS A 201 -1.42 20.38 -4.20
CA HIS A 201 -2.28 20.76 -5.32
C HIS A 201 -3.55 21.43 -4.84
N CYS A 202 -3.89 22.56 -5.44
CA CYS A 202 -5.03 23.36 -5.02
C CYS A 202 -5.52 24.39 -6.04
N GLY A 203 -6.75 24.83 -5.86
CA GLY A 203 -7.34 25.91 -6.64
C GLY A 203 -7.77 25.45 -8.03
N THR A 204 -7.08 25.90 -9.07
CA THR A 204 -7.46 25.68 -10.48
C THR A 204 -6.26 25.29 -11.32
N ALA A 205 -6.47 24.39 -12.29
CA ALA A 205 -5.47 24.02 -13.28
C ALA A 205 -5.91 24.43 -14.69
N PRO A 206 -4.98 24.91 -15.56
CA PRO A 206 -3.59 25.25 -15.26
C PRO A 206 -3.45 26.58 -14.50
N GLY A 207 -2.31 26.79 -13.82
CA GLY A 207 -1.93 27.96 -13.06
C GLY A 207 -2.54 27.99 -11.66
N GLY A 208 -3.30 29.04 -11.37
CA GLY A 208 -3.91 29.23 -10.06
C GLY A 208 -2.90 29.52 -8.94
N PRO A 209 -3.37 29.56 -7.68
CA PRO A 209 -2.53 29.89 -6.53
C PRO A 209 -1.44 28.84 -6.24
N CYS A 210 -1.58 27.64 -6.79
CA CYS A 210 -0.70 26.50 -6.54
C CYS A 210 0.13 26.12 -7.78
N ASN A 211 0.09 26.96 -8.84
CA ASN A 211 0.91 26.87 -10.05
C ASN A 211 0.79 25.54 -10.82
N GLU A 212 -0.41 25.00 -10.98
CA GLU A 212 -0.66 23.71 -11.63
C GLU A 212 -0.28 23.74 -13.13
N PHE A 213 0.46 22.81 -13.71
CA PHE A 213 1.02 21.56 -13.19
C PHE A 213 2.53 21.68 -12.89
N GLU A 214 3.00 22.88 -12.57
CA GLU A 214 4.42 23.25 -12.43
C GLU A 214 4.80 23.59 -10.97
N GLY A 215 3.89 23.33 -10.02
CA GLY A 215 3.98 23.71 -8.61
C GLY A 215 4.75 22.73 -7.73
#